data_AF-A0A6C7E8Z0-F1
#
_entry.id   AF-A0A6C7E8Z0-F1
#
_cell.length_a   1.000
_cell.length_b   1.000
_cell.length_c   1.000
_cell.angle_alpha   90.00
_cell.angle_beta   90.00
_cell.angle_gamma   90.00
#
_symmetry.space_group_name_H-M   'P 1'
#
loop_
_entity.id
_entity.type
_entity.pdbx_description
1 polymer ?
#
loop_
_entity_poly.entity_id
_entity_poly.type
_entity_poly.pdbx_seq_one_letter_code
_entity_poly.pdbx_strand_id
1 'polypeptide(L)'
;MPDSNDTPKSFSSKQDDASLGEVIEYVKSYAKQETIDPLKGAGRWLGFGVAAAFALGLGLMLVLLGALRVAQTELDSLRGGSWTWVPYAITLVVTLILLAFTIMRIKKSTLNNEPK
;
A
#
# COMPACT_ATOMS: atom_id res chain seq x y z
N MET A 1 32.04 -41.87 -62.72
CA MET A 1 31.04 -41.78 -61.63
C MET A 1 31.50 -40.70 -60.67
N PRO A 2 30.80 -39.56 -60.54
CA PRO A 2 31.03 -38.64 -59.44
C PRO A 2 29.88 -38.75 -58.42
N ASP A 3 30.20 -39.17 -57.20
CA ASP A 3 29.30 -39.03 -56.05
C ASP A 3 29.23 -37.55 -55.67
N SER A 4 28.03 -36.97 -55.75
CA SER A 4 27.74 -35.64 -55.27
C SER A 4 27.64 -35.66 -53.74
N ASN A 5 28.67 -35.13 -53.08
CA ASN A 5 28.66 -34.81 -51.66
C ASN A 5 27.63 -33.71 -51.37
N ASP A 6 26.38 -34.09 -51.10
CA ASP A 6 25.38 -33.21 -50.50
C ASP A 6 25.66 -33.09 -49.00
N THR A 7 26.49 -32.10 -48.64
CA THR A 7 26.59 -31.64 -47.25
C THR A 7 25.44 -30.65 -46.99
N PRO A 8 24.55 -30.92 -46.02
CA PRO A 8 23.51 -29.96 -45.66
C PRO A 8 24.16 -28.71 -45.09
N LYS A 9 23.90 -27.55 -45.70
CA LYS A 9 24.27 -26.24 -45.15
C LYS A 9 23.67 -26.14 -43.75
N SER A 10 24.54 -26.17 -42.75
CA SER A 10 24.25 -25.80 -41.37
C SER A 10 23.75 -24.35 -41.37
N PHE A 11 22.44 -24.19 -41.15
CA PHE A 11 21.84 -22.88 -41.01
C PHE A 11 22.23 -22.30 -39.65
N SER A 12 22.86 -21.13 -39.74
CA SER A 12 23.31 -20.21 -38.71
C SER A 12 22.42 -20.15 -37.46
N SER A 13 22.86 -20.80 -36.38
CA SER A 13 22.33 -20.62 -35.02
C SER A 13 22.44 -19.17 -34.52
N LYS A 14 23.33 -18.38 -35.11
CA LYS A 14 23.62 -17.00 -34.71
C LYS A 14 22.54 -16.00 -35.11
N GLN A 15 21.67 -16.36 -36.05
CA GLN A 15 20.59 -15.50 -36.54
C GLN A 15 19.30 -15.69 -35.75
N ASP A 16 19.04 -16.91 -35.29
CA ASP A 16 17.92 -17.21 -34.39
C ASP A 16 18.14 -16.59 -33.00
N ASP A 17 19.38 -16.61 -32.49
CA ASP A 17 19.73 -15.97 -31.21
C ASP A 17 19.55 -14.44 -31.24
N ALA A 18 19.89 -13.80 -32.38
CA ALA A 18 19.69 -12.37 -32.57
C ALA A 18 18.19 -12.00 -32.61
N SER A 19 17.37 -12.85 -33.26
CA SER A 19 15.92 -12.66 -33.34
C SER A 19 15.21 -12.90 -32.00
N LEU A 20 15.60 -13.94 -31.26
CA LEU A 20 15.05 -14.24 -29.93
C LEU A 20 15.44 -13.16 -28.91
N GLY A 21 16.67 -12.64 -29.00
CA GLY A 21 17.11 -11.50 -28.18
C GLY A 21 16.26 -10.25 -28.41
N GLU A 22 15.94 -9.95 -29.68
CA GLU A 22 15.10 -8.82 -30.06
C GLU A 22 13.66 -8.96 -29.52
N VAL A 23 13.05 -10.15 -29.62
CA VAL A 23 11.70 -10.40 -29.09
C VAL A 23 11.68 -10.27 -27.56
N ILE A 24 12.68 -10.80 -26.86
CA ILE A 24 12.81 -10.66 -25.41
C ILE A 24 12.97 -9.19 -25.02
N GLU A 25 13.76 -8.42 -25.79
CA GLU A 25 13.94 -6.99 -25.57
C GLU A 25 12.65 -6.20 -25.78
N TYR A 26 11.85 -6.54 -26.79
CA TYR A 26 10.52 -5.95 -27.02
C TYR A 26 9.52 -6.27 -25.91
N VAL A 27 9.46 -7.52 -25.44
CA VAL A 27 8.57 -7.90 -24.32
C VAL A 27 8.98 -7.19 -23.04
N LYS A 28 10.28 -7.11 -22.76
CA LYS A 28 10.82 -6.43 -21.58
C LYS A 28 10.53 -4.93 -21.61
N SER A 29 10.68 -4.29 -22.77
CA SER A 29 10.37 -2.87 -22.93
C SER A 29 8.88 -2.59 -22.84
N TYR A 30 8.02 -3.44 -23.39
CA TYR A 30 6.56 -3.35 -23.23
C TYR A 30 6.12 -3.53 -21.78
N ALA A 31 6.59 -4.59 -21.10
CA ALA A 31 6.27 -4.82 -19.69
C ALA A 31 6.72 -3.65 -18.79
N LYS A 32 7.86 -3.02 -19.12
CA LYS A 32 8.32 -1.82 -18.42
C LYS A 32 7.46 -0.60 -18.72
N GLN A 33 6.95 -0.45 -19.95
CA GLN A 33 6.09 0.65 -20.35
C GLN A 33 4.71 0.55 -19.68
N GLU A 34 4.12 -0.65 -19.72
CA GLU A 34 2.82 -0.96 -19.10
C GLU A 34 2.83 -0.83 -17.57
N THR A 35 3.98 -1.01 -16.93
CA THR A 35 4.10 -0.92 -15.46
C THR A 35 4.54 0.44 -14.96
N ILE A 36 5.42 1.14 -15.68
CA ILE A 36 5.99 2.40 -15.20
C ILE A 36 5.06 3.59 -15.42
N ASP A 37 4.32 3.65 -16.53
CA ASP A 37 3.36 4.73 -16.76
C ASP A 37 2.26 4.82 -15.67
N PRO A 38 1.61 3.70 -15.28
CA PRO A 38 0.65 3.77 -14.17
C PRO A 38 1.32 4.02 -12.81
N LEU A 39 2.54 3.50 -12.58
CA LEU A 39 3.25 3.69 -11.32
C LEU A 39 3.69 5.14 -11.10
N LYS A 40 4.07 5.84 -12.17
CA LYS A 40 4.44 7.26 -12.12
C LYS A 40 3.24 8.16 -11.79
N GLY A 41 2.06 7.79 -12.28
CA GLY A 41 0.79 8.44 -11.90
C GLY A 41 0.35 8.13 -10.47
N ALA A 42 0.48 6.87 -10.04
CA ALA A 42 0.12 6.42 -8.70
C ALA A 42 1.05 6.99 -7.60
N GLY A 43 2.32 7.26 -7.92
CA GLY A 43 3.30 7.78 -6.94
C GLY A 43 2.87 9.10 -6.28
N ARG A 44 2.22 10.00 -7.03
CA ARG A 44 1.72 11.27 -6.47
C ARG A 44 0.56 11.04 -5.50
N TRP A 45 -0.39 10.19 -5.86
CA TRP A 45 -1.52 9.81 -5.01
C TRP A 45 -1.08 9.05 -3.76
N LEU A 46 -0.13 8.14 -3.91
CA LEU A 46 0.46 7.42 -2.80
C LEU A 46 1.19 8.37 -1.84
N GLY A 47 1.94 9.34 -2.37
CA GLY A 47 2.59 10.38 -1.57
C GLY A 47 1.58 11.18 -0.73
N PHE A 48 0.48 11.63 -1.34
CA PHE A 48 -0.60 12.29 -0.60
C PHE A 48 -1.28 11.36 0.42
N GLY A 49 -1.45 10.08 0.09
CA GLY A 49 -1.97 9.07 1.03
C GLY A 49 -1.09 8.90 2.26
N VAL A 50 0.23 8.81 2.07
CA VAL A 50 1.21 8.70 3.17
C VAL A 50 1.21 9.97 4.02
N ALA A 51 1.23 11.15 3.40
CA ALA A 51 1.20 12.42 4.12
C ALA A 51 -0.10 12.57 4.94
N ALA A 52 -1.25 12.22 4.36
CA ALA A 52 -2.54 12.24 5.03
C ALA A 52 -2.58 11.23 6.20
N ALA A 53 -2.08 10.01 6.00
CA ALA A 53 -2.00 8.99 7.06
C ALA A 53 -1.11 9.46 8.22
N PHE A 54 0.04 10.07 7.91
CA PHE A 54 0.94 10.61 8.93
C PHE A 54 0.28 11.77 9.71
N ALA A 55 -0.31 12.74 9.00
CA ALA A 55 -0.99 13.87 9.63
C ALA A 55 -2.17 13.41 10.50
N LEU A 56 -2.98 12.45 10.03
CA LEU A 56 -4.07 11.87 10.80
C LEU A 56 -3.57 11.09 12.03
N GLY A 57 -2.53 10.28 11.87
CA GLY A 57 -1.93 9.53 12.99
C GLY A 57 -1.42 10.47 14.08
N LEU A 58 -0.72 11.54 13.69
CA LEU A 58 -0.21 12.54 14.61
C LEU A 58 -1.35 13.32 15.29
N GLY A 59 -2.36 13.75 14.53
CA GLY A 59 -3.54 14.43 15.08
C GLY A 59 -4.29 13.55 16.09
N LEU A 60 -4.49 12.28 15.76
CA LEU A 60 -5.16 11.31 16.65
C LEU A 60 -4.36 11.09 17.94
N MET A 61 -3.04 10.99 17.84
CA MET A 61 -2.15 10.89 19.00
C MET A 61 -2.29 12.10 19.92
N LEU A 62 -2.29 13.32 19.37
CA LEU A 62 -2.48 14.54 20.16
C LEU A 62 -3.85 14.61 20.83
N VAL A 63 -4.92 14.18 20.13
CA VAL A 63 -6.27 14.11 20.70
C VAL A 63 -6.33 13.12 21.87
N LEU A 64 -5.72 11.93 21.74
CA LEU A 64 -5.66 10.94 22.82
C LEU A 64 -4.88 11.46 24.03
N LEU A 65 -3.75 12.15 23.80
CA LEU A 65 -2.99 12.78 24.88
C LEU A 65 -3.80 13.89 25.57
N GLY A 66 -4.52 14.71 24.80
CA GLY A 66 -5.42 15.72 25.34
C GLY A 66 -6.57 15.12 26.16
N ALA A 67 -7.20 14.07 25.66
CA ALA A 67 -8.26 13.35 26.39
C ALA A 67 -7.74 12.74 27.69
N LEU A 68 -6.57 12.09 27.66
CA LEU A 68 -5.92 11.58 28.85
C LEU A 68 -5.60 12.70 29.84
N ARG A 69 -5.12 13.85 29.34
CA ARG A 69 -4.79 15.00 30.17
C ARG A 69 -6.02 15.55 30.89
N VAL A 70 -7.13 15.75 30.18
CA VAL A 70 -8.39 16.20 30.77
C VAL A 70 -8.89 15.18 31.79
N ALA A 71 -8.89 13.89 31.44
CA ALA A 71 -9.30 12.83 32.35
C ALA A 71 -8.44 12.81 33.62
N GLN A 72 -7.13 13.03 33.51
CA GLN A 72 -6.25 13.14 34.67
C GLN A 72 -6.57 14.40 35.48
N THR A 73 -6.65 15.58 34.88
CA THR A 73 -6.87 16.85 35.60
C THR A 73 -8.21 16.89 36.35
N GLU A 74 -9.29 16.40 35.74
CA GLU A 74 -10.62 16.39 36.37
C GLU A 74 -10.79 15.26 37.39
N LEU A 75 -10.09 14.13 37.22
CA LEU A 75 -10.21 13.02 38.18
C LEU A 75 -9.27 13.15 39.37
N ASP A 76 -8.11 13.78 39.19
CA ASP A 76 -7.14 14.01 40.27
C ASP A 76 -7.66 15.08 41.25
N SER A 77 -8.41 16.07 40.76
CA SER A 77 -9.11 17.05 41.61
C SER A 77 -10.24 16.44 42.45
N LEU A 78 -10.82 15.31 42.01
CA LEU A 78 -11.96 14.66 42.63
C LEU A 78 -11.61 13.42 43.47
N ARG A 79 -10.40 12.86 43.34
CA ARG A 79 -10.06 11.55 43.93
C ARG A 79 -8.80 11.58 44.78
N GLY A 80 -8.94 11.16 46.04
CA GLY A 80 -7.81 10.91 46.93
C GLY A 80 -7.02 9.65 46.56
N GLY A 81 -5.94 9.83 45.78
CA GLY A 81 -4.73 8.99 45.69
C GLY A 81 -4.82 7.54 45.18
N SER A 82 -5.94 6.83 45.37
CA SER A 82 -6.06 5.38 45.17
C SER A 82 -6.65 4.98 43.79
N TRP A 83 -7.10 5.95 42.99
CA TRP A 83 -7.83 5.73 41.73
C TRP A 83 -7.06 6.22 40.49
N THR A 84 -5.73 6.15 40.52
CA THR A 84 -4.84 6.67 39.46
C THR A 84 -4.95 5.91 38.13
N TRP A 85 -5.51 4.70 38.13
CA TRP A 85 -5.65 3.87 36.93
C TRP A 85 -6.82 4.28 36.01
N VAL A 86 -7.83 4.99 36.54
CA VAL A 86 -9.07 5.27 35.82
C VAL A 86 -8.91 6.21 34.61
N PRO A 87 -8.10 7.29 34.65
CA PRO A 87 -7.88 8.11 33.47
C PRO A 87 -7.38 7.30 32.26
N TYR A 88 -6.54 6.30 32.52
CA TYR A 88 -6.05 5.38 31.49
C TYR A 88 -7.15 4.46 30.97
N ALA A 89 -8.02 3.94 31.84
CA ALA A 89 -9.18 3.14 31.43
C ALA A 89 -10.17 3.93 30.57
N ILE A 90 -10.44 5.19 30.92
CA ILE A 90 -11.28 6.08 30.10
C ILE A 90 -10.65 6.32 28.74
N THR A 91 -9.35 6.64 28.71
CA THR A 91 -8.62 6.87 27.45
C THR A 91 -8.61 5.61 26.57
N LEU A 92 -8.51 4.43 27.17
CA LEU A 92 -8.65 3.16 26.47
C LEU A 92 -10.04 3.01 25.84
N VAL A 93 -11.11 3.29 26.58
CA VAL A 93 -12.48 3.25 26.04
C VAL A 93 -12.67 4.24 24.89
N VAL A 94 -12.17 5.48 25.02
CA VAL A 94 -12.17 6.47 23.93
C VAL A 94 -11.45 5.94 22.69
N THR A 95 -10.30 5.30 22.88
CA THR A 95 -9.52 4.69 21.79
C THR A 95 -10.30 3.57 21.09
N LEU A 96 -10.98 2.71 21.84
CA LEU A 96 -11.81 1.64 21.29
C LEU A 96 -13.01 2.18 20.51
N ILE A 97 -13.64 3.25 20.98
CA ILE A 97 -14.74 3.92 20.27
C ILE A 97 -14.24 4.48 18.93
N LEU A 98 -13.09 5.17 18.93
CA LEU A 98 -12.50 5.72 17.70
C LEU A 98 -12.08 4.62 16.73
N LEU A 99 -11.56 3.50 17.23
CA LEU A 99 -11.23 2.33 16.43
C LEU A 99 -12.49 1.73 15.77
N ALA A 100 -13.54 1.51 16.56
CA ALA A 100 -14.81 1.00 16.06
C ALA A 100 -15.40 1.94 14.98
N PHE A 101 -15.40 3.25 15.24
CA PHE A 101 -15.85 4.25 14.29
C PHE A 101 -15.04 4.23 12.98
N THR A 102 -13.72 4.08 13.09
CA THR A 102 -12.82 3.97 11.94
C THR A 102 -13.15 2.73 11.11
N ILE A 103 -13.35 1.58 11.75
CA ILE A 103 -13.74 0.33 11.07
C ILE A 103 -15.10 0.48 10.39
N MET A 104 -16.08 1.10 11.06
CA MET A 104 -17.40 1.35 10.49
C MET A 104 -17.36 2.27 9.26
N ARG A 105 -16.37 3.17 9.19
CA ARG A 105 -16.25 4.12 8.08
C ARG A 105 -15.63 3.50 6.83
N ILE A 106 -14.95 2.36 6.95
CA ILE A 106 -14.41 1.62 5.80
C ILE A 106 -15.58 1.02 5.00
N LYS A 107 -16.07 1.77 4.00
CA LYS A 107 -17.06 1.26 3.05
C LYS A 107 -16.40 0.21 2.16
N LYS A 108 -16.95 -1.01 2.14
CA LYS A 108 -16.59 -2.03 1.15
C LYS A 108 -17.16 -1.58 -0.21
N SER A 109 -16.32 -1.07 -1.10
CA SER A 109 -16.72 -0.84 -2.49
C SER A 109 -16.60 -2.17 -3.23
N THR A 110 -17.70 -2.87 -3.44
CA THR A 110 -17.73 -4.05 -4.30
C THR A 110 -17.52 -3.61 -5.75
N LEU A 111 -16.45 -4.12 -6.38
CA LEU A 111 -16.06 -3.88 -7.78
C LEU A 111 -17.04 -4.46 -8.82
N ASN A 112 -18.19 -5.00 -8.43
CA ASN A 112 -19.17 -5.62 -9.32
C ASN A 112 -20.50 -4.86 -9.30
N ASN A 113 -20.55 -3.74 -10.03
CA ASN A 113 -21.82 -3.19 -10.52
C ASN A 113 -21.83 -3.40 -12.03
N GLU A 114 -22.09 -4.64 -12.46
CA GLU A 114 -22.46 -4.88 -13.85
C GLU A 114 -23.88 -4.33 -14.05
N PRO A 115 -24.10 -3.38 -14.98
CA PRO A 115 -25.46 -3.02 -15.37
C PRO A 115 -26.07 -4.23 -16.09
N LYS A 116 -27.21 -4.70 -15.57
CA LYS A 116 -28.06 -5.70 -16.24
C LYS A 116 -28.92 -5.04 -17.30
#